data_AF-A0A527KS20-F1
#
_entry.id   AF-A0A527KS20-F1
#
_cell.length_a   1.000
_cell.length_b   1.000
_cell.length_c   1.000
_cell.angle_alpha   90.00
_cell.angle_beta   90.00
_cell.angle_gamma   90.00
#
_symmetry.space_group_name_H-M   'P 1'
#
loop_
_entity.id
_entity.type
_entity.pdbx_description
1 polymer ?
#
loop_
_entity_poly.entity_id
_entity_poly.type
_entity_poly.pdbx_seq_one_letter_code
_entity_poly.pdbx_strand_id
1 'polypeptide(L)'
;MVATSPTPQMAARLYDAKLTMVGGPLLRTPEAFAMRPDDVRLIQYVNNWIGARTADGTITGIRRYWFGGFKWTSRFDTSAKPEPAKQ
;
A
#
# COMPACT_ATOMS: atom_id res chain seq x y z
N MET A 1 -5.79 14.29 16.56
CA MET A 1 -5.01 13.70 15.44
C MET A 1 -5.98 13.05 14.47
N VAL A 2 -5.87 13.31 13.16
CA VAL A 2 -6.69 12.66 12.12
C VAL A 2 -5.87 11.55 11.48
N ALA A 3 -6.38 10.31 11.45
CA ALA A 3 -5.67 9.19 10.83
C ALA A 3 -5.77 9.25 9.30
N THR A 4 -4.65 9.05 8.60
CA THR A 4 -4.58 9.07 7.14
C THR A 4 -4.83 7.69 6.54
N SER A 5 -5.24 7.66 5.26
CA SER A 5 -5.26 6.42 4.48
C SER A 5 -3.87 5.78 4.50
N PRO A 6 -3.73 4.45 4.64
CA PRO A 6 -4.80 3.43 4.57
C PRO A 6 -5.31 2.92 5.93
N THR A 7 -4.89 3.52 7.05
CA THR A 7 -5.12 2.96 8.40
C THR A 7 -6.61 2.82 8.75
N PRO A 8 -7.49 3.82 8.55
CA PRO A 8 -8.92 3.66 8.84
C PRO A 8 -9.59 2.53 8.04
N GLN A 9 -9.24 2.39 6.76
CA GLN A 9 -9.78 1.34 5.89
C GLN A 9 -9.32 -0.05 6.32
N MET A 10 -8.08 -0.16 6.78
CA MET A 10 -7.53 -1.41 7.32
C MET A 10 -8.17 -1.77 8.67
N ALA A 11 -8.36 -0.80 9.56
CA ALA A 11 -9.02 -1.01 10.85
C ALA A 11 -10.48 -1.44 10.68
N ALA A 12 -11.23 -0.79 9.79
CA ALA A 12 -12.60 -1.20 9.46
C ALA A 12 -12.65 -2.65 8.96
N ARG A 13 -11.70 -3.07 8.12
CA ARG A 13 -11.63 -4.46 7.63
C ARG A 13 -11.23 -5.49 8.69
N LEU A 14 -10.36 -5.12 9.64
CA LEU A 14 -9.92 -6.03 10.72
C LEU A 14 -11.00 -6.20 11.78
N TYR A 15 -11.75 -5.13 12.05
CA TYR A 15 -12.75 -5.07 13.12
C TYR A 15 -14.14 -4.79 12.57
N ASP A 16 -14.49 -5.44 11.45
CA ASP A 16 -15.71 -5.17 10.65
C ASP A 16 -17.01 -5.24 11.48
N ALA A 17 -17.03 -6.05 12.54
CA ALA A 17 -18.15 -6.12 13.49
C ALA A 17 -18.28 -4.91 14.44
N LYS A 18 -17.29 -4.01 14.48
CA LYS A 18 -17.20 -2.89 15.44
C LYS A 18 -16.93 -1.53 14.78
N LEU A 19 -16.29 -1.50 13.61
CA LEU A 19 -15.89 -0.29 12.92
C LEU A 19 -16.43 -0.31 11.49
N THR A 20 -17.13 0.76 11.09
CA THR A 20 -17.60 0.96 9.72
C THR A 20 -17.08 2.28 9.16
N MET A 21 -16.80 2.30 7.86
CA MET A 21 -16.40 3.50 7.14
C MET A 21 -17.65 4.34 6.83
N VAL A 22 -17.68 5.58 7.30
CA VAL A 22 -18.76 6.54 6.99
C VAL A 22 -18.20 7.65 6.12
N GLY A 23 -18.79 7.83 4.93
CA GLY A 23 -18.36 8.84 3.97
C GLY A 23 -17.02 8.53 3.29
N GLY A 24 -16.51 9.53 2.54
CA GLY A 24 -15.24 9.45 1.83
C GLY A 24 -14.04 9.93 2.66
N PRO A 25 -12.81 9.82 2.12
CA PRO A 25 -11.63 10.39 2.75
C PRO A 25 -11.82 11.90 3.00
N LEU A 26 -11.51 12.35 4.22
CA LEU A 26 -11.56 13.76 4.59
C LEU A 26 -10.53 14.61 3.83
N LEU A 27 -9.38 14.01 3.48
CA LEU A 27 -8.32 14.64 2.73
C LEU A 27 -7.68 13.64 1.76
N ARG A 28 -7.28 14.12 0.58
CA ARG A 28 -6.43 13.37 -0.35
C ARG A 28 -5.09 14.10 -0.45
N THR A 29 -4.04 13.45 0.02
CA THR A 29 -2.67 13.96 -0.05
C THR A 29 -1.88 13.14 -1.08
N PRO A 30 -1.13 13.78 -1.99
CA PRO A 30 -0.13 13.05 -2.76
C PRO A 30 1.00 12.58 -1.83
N GLU A 31 1.48 11.36 -2.06
CA GLU A 31 2.68 10.82 -1.43
C GLU A 31 3.86 11.02 -2.38
N ALA A 32 5.02 11.42 -1.85
CA ALA A 32 6.21 11.71 -2.63
C ALA A 32 7.48 11.32 -1.87
N PHE A 33 8.58 11.13 -2.60
CA PHE A 33 9.90 10.92 -1.98
C PHE A 33 10.52 12.27 -1.62
N ALA A 34 10.88 12.42 -0.34
CA ALA A 34 11.72 13.52 0.10
C ALA A 34 13.17 13.26 -0.34
N MET A 35 13.78 14.23 -1.02
CA MET A 35 15.12 14.13 -1.57
C MET A 35 15.90 15.42 -1.31
N ARG A 36 17.23 15.35 -1.43
CA ARG A 36 18.08 16.53 -1.33
C ARG A 36 17.79 17.48 -2.51
N PRO A 37 17.53 18.78 -2.28
CA PRO A 37 17.00 19.67 -3.33
C PRO A 37 18.00 20.00 -4.44
N ASP A 38 19.30 19.90 -4.19
CA ASP A 38 20.40 20.19 -5.13
C ASP A 38 20.76 19.00 -6.04
N ASP A 39 20.31 17.78 -5.73
CA ASP A 39 20.54 16.62 -6.61
C ASP A 39 19.48 16.51 -7.71
N VAL A 40 19.57 17.42 -8.68
CA VAL A 40 18.63 17.50 -9.80
C VAL A 40 18.60 16.22 -10.62
N ARG A 41 19.73 15.52 -10.76
CA ARG A 41 19.81 14.28 -11.54
C ARG A 41 19.01 13.17 -10.87
N LEU A 42 19.16 12.99 -9.57
CA LEU A 42 18.39 12.00 -8.82
C LEU A 42 16.90 12.34 -8.83
N ILE A 43 16.55 13.62 -8.63
CA ILE A 43 15.15 14.07 -8.67
C ILE A 43 14.50 13.72 -10.01
N GLN A 44 15.17 14.02 -11.12
CA GLN A 44 14.67 13.71 -12.46
C GLN A 44 14.54 12.21 -12.70
N TYR A 45 15.54 11.43 -12.27
CA TYR A 45 15.49 9.97 -12.38
C TYR A 45 14.29 9.39 -11.62
N VAL A 46 14.09 9.79 -10.37
CA VAL A 46 13.00 9.30 -9.52
C VAL A 46 11.64 9.71 -10.09
N ASN A 47 11.49 10.96 -10.54
CA ASN A 47 10.24 11.43 -11.15
C ASN A 47 9.89 10.66 -12.43
N ASN A 48 10.88 10.42 -13.31
CA ASN A 48 10.68 9.64 -14.52
C ASN A 48 10.33 8.18 -14.20
N TRP A 49 10.98 7.60 -13.20
CA TRP A 49 10.67 6.26 -12.71
C TRP A 49 9.25 6.18 -12.14
N ILE A 50 8.81 7.16 -11.33
CA ILE A 50 7.43 7.23 -10.82
C ILE A 50 6.45 7.30 -11.99
N GLY A 51 6.72 8.15 -12.99
CA GLY A 51 5.89 8.28 -14.18
C GLY A 51 5.74 6.94 -14.93
N ALA A 52 6.86 6.30 -15.23
CA ALA A 52 6.88 5.00 -15.90
C ALA A 52 6.15 3.91 -15.11
N ARG A 53 6.38 3.82 -13.79
CA ARG A 53 5.77 2.81 -12.91
C ARG A 53 4.31 3.08 -12.55
N THR A 54 3.86 4.31 -12.75
CA THR A 54 2.44 4.64 -12.68
C THR A 54 1.77 4.22 -13.98
N ALA A 55 2.38 4.53 -15.13
CA ALA A 55 1.84 4.20 -16.45
C ALA A 55 1.74 2.69 -16.70
N ASP A 56 2.73 1.91 -16.25
CA ASP A 56 2.72 0.44 -16.37
C ASP A 56 1.85 -0.25 -15.29
N GLY A 57 1.26 0.52 -14.37
CA GLY A 57 0.40 0.02 -13.30
C GLY A 57 1.14 -0.60 -12.10
N THR A 58 2.47 -0.62 -12.08
CA THR A 58 3.28 -1.19 -11.00
C THR A 58 2.95 -0.55 -9.65
N ILE A 59 2.92 0.79 -9.56
CA ILE A 59 2.62 1.50 -8.31
C ILE A 59 1.19 1.19 -7.84
N THR A 60 0.22 1.15 -8.75
CA THR A 60 -1.16 0.75 -8.45
C THR A 60 -1.24 -0.68 -7.94
N GLY A 61 -0.48 -1.60 -8.55
CA GLY A 61 -0.38 -3.01 -8.16
C GLY A 61 0.20 -3.19 -6.77
N ILE A 62 1.32 -2.52 -6.46
CA ILE A 62 1.96 -2.52 -5.15
C ILE A 62 0.99 -1.98 -4.09
N ARG A 63 0.34 -0.84 -4.34
CA ARG A 63 -0.66 -0.26 -3.42
C ARG A 63 -1.80 -1.24 -3.14
N ARG A 64 -2.31 -1.89 -4.18
CA ARG A 64 -3.39 -2.90 -4.04
C ARG A 64 -2.92 -4.12 -3.25
N TYR A 65 -1.70 -4.59 -3.47
CA TYR A 65 -1.16 -5.75 -2.77
C TYR A 65 -1.04 -5.49 -1.26
N TRP A 66 -0.42 -4.37 -0.87
CA TRP A 66 -0.14 -4.08 0.55
C TRP A 66 -1.34 -3.50 1.31
N PHE A 67 -2.15 -2.65 0.66
CA PHE A 67 -3.22 -1.90 1.33
C PHE A 67 -4.64 -2.30 0.86
N GLY A 68 -4.73 -3.17 -0.14
CA GLY A 68 -6.01 -3.69 -0.63
C GLY A 68 -6.60 -4.81 0.22
N GLY A 69 -5.86 -5.34 1.19
CA GLY A 69 -6.31 -6.36 2.14
C GLY A 69 -5.13 -7.04 2.82
N PHE A 70 -5.41 -8.14 3.52
CA PHE A 70 -4.42 -8.85 4.33
C PHE A 70 -3.92 -10.16 3.67
N LYS A 71 -4.23 -10.42 2.39
CA LYS A 71 -3.82 -11.67 1.73
C LYS A 71 -2.31 -11.92 1.77
N TRP A 72 -1.50 -10.86 1.84
CA TRP A 72 -0.04 -10.98 1.92
C TRP A 72 0.46 -11.54 3.25
N THR A 73 -0.33 -11.45 4.33
CA THR A 73 0.09 -11.89 5.67
C THR A 73 0.20 -13.41 5.77
N SER A 74 -0.53 -14.15 4.91
CA SER A 74 -0.48 -15.62 4.89
C SER A 74 0.93 -16.16 4.58
N ARG A 75 1.79 -15.38 3.91
CA ARG A 75 3.19 -15.75 3.65
C ARG A 75 4.05 -15.79 4.92
N PHE A 76 3.61 -15.11 5.97
CA PHE A 76 4.30 -15.03 7.24
C PHE A 76 3.63 -15.88 8.33
N ASP A 77 2.53 -16.56 7.99
CA ASP A 77 1.82 -17.43 8.91
C ASP A 77 2.57 -18.77 9.04
N THR A 78 3.47 -18.81 10.02
CA THR A 78 4.34 -19.95 10.31
C THR A 78 3.59 -21.16 10.89
N SER A 79 2.28 -21.01 11.11
CA SER A 79 1.40 -22.07 11.61
C SER A 79 0.80 -22.95 10.50
N ALA A 80 0.96 -22.57 9.22
CA ALA A 80 0.56 -23.39 8.08
C ALA A 80 1.56 -24.54 7.86
N LYS A 81 1.13 -25.78 8.16
CA LYS A 81 1.89 -26.99 7.82
C LYS A 81 2.21 -26.98 6.31
N PRO A 82 3.44 -27.39 5.90
CA PRO A 82 3.76 -27.51 4.48
C PRO A 82 2.79 -28.49 3.81
N GLU A 83 2.18 -28.07 2.71
CA GLU A 83 1.35 -28.92 1.87
C GLU A 83 2.22 -30.07 1.34
N PRO A 84 1.84 -31.34 1.53
CA PRO A 84 2.65 -32.45 1.04
C PRO A 84 2.72 -32.37 -0.49
N ALA A 85 3.94 -32.46 -1.01
CA ALA A 85 4.19 -32.54 -2.45
C ALA A 85 3.34 -33.67 -3.04
N LYS A 86 2.47 -33.33 -3.99
CA LYS A 86 1.75 -34.32 -4.79
C LYS A 86 2.79 -35.10 -5.59
N GLN A 87 2.88 -36.41 -5.32
CA GLN A 87 3.60 -37.39 -6.12
C GLN A 87 2.84 -37.69 -7.40
#